data_AF-A0AAN8G2Q3-F1
#
_entry.id   AF-A0AAN8G2Q3-F1
#
_cell.length_a   1.000
_cell.length_b   1.000
_cell.length_c   1.000
_cell.angle_alpha   90.00
_cell.angle_beta   90.00
_cell.angle_gamma   90.00
#
_symmetry.space_group_name_H-M   'P 1'
#
loop_
_entity.id
_entity.type
_entity.pdbx_description
1 polymer ?
#
loop_
_entity_poly.entity_id
_entity_poly.type
_entity_poly.pdbx_seq_one_letter_code
_entity_poly.pdbx_strand_id
1 'polypeptide(L)'
;MQNNTTGYIDYIYDVTIGFGDCIVQSEVDFAVHGVCPKDVHYQVRKLKISDLPADDRGLAEWLINLWKEKEEKLRTFYSKDPSIREFDNTPEGKDYEISKNIYVTQMCIISFWTLTTLIWAYGFLM
;
A
#
# COMPACT_ATOMS: atom_id res chain seq x y z
N MET A 1 -6.80 -37.36 4.31
CA MET A 1 -7.63 -36.28 4.85
C MET A 1 -6.76 -35.50 5.81
N GLN A 2 -6.12 -34.43 5.32
CA GLN A 2 -5.09 -33.72 6.08
C GLN A 2 -5.75 -32.53 6.77
N ASN A 3 -5.90 -32.63 8.09
CA ASN A 3 -6.43 -31.57 8.95
C ASN A 3 -5.41 -30.43 9.03
N ASN A 4 -5.54 -29.42 8.17
CA ASN A 4 -4.79 -28.17 8.28
C ASN A 4 -5.49 -27.23 9.28
N THR A 5 -5.55 -27.63 10.55
CA THR A 5 -6.05 -26.78 11.66
C THR A 5 -4.87 -26.19 12.42
N THR A 6 -4.11 -25.32 11.78
CA THR A 6 -3.24 -24.38 12.48
C THR A 6 -3.91 -23.01 12.38
N GLY A 7 -4.90 -22.77 13.24
CA GLY A 7 -5.71 -21.55 13.30
C GLY A 7 -4.93 -20.32 13.78
N TYR A 8 -3.83 -20.01 13.12
CA TYR A 8 -3.00 -18.83 13.39
C TYR A 8 -3.28 -17.68 12.42
N ILE A 9 -3.93 -17.96 11.27
CA ILE A 9 -4.18 -16.97 10.23
C ILE A 9 -5.67 -16.68 10.18
N ASP A 10 -6.07 -15.55 10.76
CA ASP A 10 -7.48 -15.09 10.77
C ASP A 10 -7.85 -14.35 9.48
N TYR A 11 -6.88 -13.66 8.88
CA TYR A 11 -7.10 -12.77 7.74
C TYR A 11 -5.97 -12.83 6.72
N ILE A 12 -6.36 -12.71 5.45
CA ILE A 12 -5.46 -12.52 4.32
C ILE A 12 -5.62 -11.07 3.85
N TYR A 13 -4.50 -10.37 3.70
CA TYR A 13 -4.47 -9.02 3.16
C TYR A 13 -4.10 -9.10 1.70
N ASP A 14 -5.06 -8.74 0.87
CA ASP A 14 -4.86 -8.58 -0.55
C ASP A 14 -4.42 -7.15 -0.84
N VAL A 15 -3.21 -6.97 -1.36
CA VAL A 15 -2.63 -5.66 -1.68
C VAL A 15 -2.42 -5.55 -3.19
N THR A 16 -3.01 -4.52 -3.78
CA THR A 16 -2.82 -4.13 -5.19
C THR A 16 -2.25 -2.72 -5.23
N ILE A 17 -1.18 -2.52 -5.99
CA ILE A 17 -0.46 -1.25 -6.08
C ILE A 17 -0.49 -0.79 -7.54
N GLY A 18 -0.96 0.43 -7.77
CA GLY A 18 -0.97 1.09 -9.07
C GLY A 18 -0.01 2.26 -9.07
N PHE A 19 0.91 2.30 -10.04
CA PHE A 19 1.87 3.40 -10.20
C PHE A 19 1.37 4.38 -11.26
N GLY A 20 1.31 5.67 -10.93
CA GLY A 20 0.81 6.71 -11.83
C GLY A 20 1.75 7.02 -13.01
N ASP A 21 3.05 7.14 -12.75
CA ASP A 21 4.04 7.66 -13.73
C ASP A 21 5.08 6.60 -14.11
N CYS A 22 5.89 6.17 -13.15
CA CYS A 22 6.95 5.19 -13.35
C CYS A 22 6.77 3.94 -12.46
N ILE A 23 7.02 2.77 -13.03
CA ILE A 23 7.07 1.52 -12.28
C ILE A 23 8.50 1.39 -11.75
N VAL A 24 8.69 1.64 -10.46
CA VAL A 24 9.98 1.41 -9.80
C VAL A 24 10.21 -0.09 -9.65
N GLN A 25 11.27 -0.60 -10.27
CA GLN A 25 11.60 -2.03 -10.20
C GLN A 25 12.23 -2.42 -8.84
N SER A 26 12.78 -1.46 -8.10
CA SER A 26 13.38 -1.68 -6.77
C SER A 26 13.38 -0.42 -5.92
N GLU A 27 13.22 -0.57 -4.60
CA GLU A 27 13.38 0.51 -3.62
C GLU A 27 14.80 1.10 -3.60
N VAL A 28 15.80 0.31 -4.01
CA VAL A 28 17.20 0.77 -4.13
C VAL A 28 17.34 1.72 -5.30
N ASP A 29 16.63 1.45 -6.39
CA ASP A 29 16.67 2.29 -7.59
C ASP A 29 16.02 3.65 -7.34
N PHE A 30 14.99 3.67 -6.50
CA PHE A 30 14.39 4.88 -5.96
C PHE A 30 15.40 5.73 -5.16
N ALA A 31 16.16 5.12 -4.24
CA ALA A 31 17.13 5.83 -3.41
C ALA A 31 18.34 6.37 -4.21
N VAL A 32 18.76 5.65 -5.25
CA VAL A 32 19.96 5.97 -6.04
C VAL A 32 19.65 6.92 -7.20
N HIS A 33 18.55 6.71 -7.92
CA HIS A 33 18.22 7.46 -9.14
C HIS A 33 17.17 8.55 -8.93
N GLY A 34 16.56 8.64 -7.75
CA GLY A 34 15.54 9.66 -7.44
C GLY A 34 14.28 9.54 -8.29
N VAL A 35 14.05 8.38 -8.90
CA VAL A 35 12.88 8.10 -9.73
C VAL A 35 11.71 7.79 -8.81
N CYS A 36 11.12 8.84 -8.26
CA CYS A 36 9.91 8.76 -7.45
C CYS A 36 8.68 8.77 -8.38
N PRO A 37 7.79 7.76 -8.32
CA PRO A 37 6.48 7.88 -8.93
C PRO A 37 5.78 9.07 -8.29
N LYS A 38 5.26 10.00 -9.11
CA LYS A 38 4.54 11.17 -8.59
C LYS A 38 3.39 10.75 -7.68
N ASP A 39 2.67 9.71 -8.11
CA ASP A 39 1.49 9.19 -7.42
C ASP A 39 1.55 7.65 -7.36
N VAL A 40 1.25 7.11 -6.18
CA VAL A 40 1.14 5.66 -5.92
C VAL A 40 -0.20 5.40 -5.26
N HIS A 41 -1.00 4.55 -5.89
CA HIS A 41 -2.33 4.19 -5.42
C HIS A 41 -2.27 2.81 -4.77
N TYR A 42 -2.72 2.72 -3.52
CA TYR A 42 -2.77 1.47 -2.77
C TYR A 42 -4.22 1.03 -2.61
N GLN A 43 -4.53 -0.19 -3.04
CA GLN A 43 -5.80 -0.84 -2.77
C GLN A 43 -5.55 -2.05 -1.87
N VAL A 44 -6.01 -1.98 -0.63
CA VAL A 44 -5.87 -3.06 0.35
C VAL A 44 -7.25 -3.62 0.68
N ARG A 45 -7.44 -4.91 0.45
CA ARG A 45 -8.67 -5.65 0.78
C ARG A 45 -8.37 -6.66 1.88
N LYS A 46 -9.20 -6.66 2.92
CA LYS A 46 -9.09 -7.61 4.04
C LYS A 46 -10.06 -8.77 3.79
N LEU A 47 -9.52 -9.98 3.63
CA LEU A 47 -10.28 -11.21 3.40
C LEU A 47 -10.21 -12.09 4.64
N LYS A 48 -11.33 -12.67 5.06
CA LYS A 48 -11.36 -13.62 6.18
C LYS A 48 -11.02 -15.02 5.68
N ILE A 49 -10.28 -15.78 6.48
CA ILE A 49 -9.98 -17.19 6.16
C ILE A 49 -11.27 -18.04 6.09
N SER A 50 -12.31 -17.65 6.83
CA SER A 50 -13.63 -18.31 6.81
C SER A 50 -14.32 -18.28 5.45
N ASP A 51 -13.97 -17.30 4.62
CA ASP A 51 -14.62 -17.08 3.33
C ASP A 51 -13.91 -17.86 2.22
N LEU A 52 -12.78 -18.51 2.53
CA LEU A 52 -12.03 -19.31 1.58
C LEU A 52 -12.63 -20.73 1.45
N PRO A 53 -12.65 -21.29 0.24
CA PRO A 53 -13.02 -22.68 0.03
C PRO A 53 -12.01 -23.62 0.72
N ALA A 54 -12.52 -24.63 1.43
CA ALA A 54 -11.70 -25.60 2.15
C ALA A 54 -11.08 -26.69 1.26
N ASP A 55 -11.50 -26.79 0.00
CA ASP A 55 -10.99 -27.74 -0.98
C ASP A 55 -9.83 -27.13 -1.79
N ASP A 56 -8.77 -27.92 -2.02
CA ASP A 56 -7.56 -27.44 -2.72
C ASP A 56 -7.86 -27.00 -4.16
N ARG A 57 -8.77 -27.68 -4.86
CA ARG A 57 -9.15 -27.31 -6.23
C ARG A 57 -9.98 -26.04 -6.23
N GLY A 58 -10.95 -25.93 -5.31
CA GLY A 58 -11.73 -24.72 -5.11
C GLY A 58 -10.86 -23.51 -4.75
N LEU A 59 -9.83 -23.71 -3.92
CA LEU A 59 -8.89 -22.66 -3.54
C LEU A 59 -8.02 -22.21 -4.72
N ALA A 60 -7.54 -23.14 -5.54
CA ALA A 60 -6.78 -22.80 -6.74
C ALA A 60 -7.63 -22.00 -7.73
N GLU A 61 -8.88 -22.41 -7.96
CA GLU A 61 -9.79 -21.69 -8.85
C GLU A 61 -10.15 -20.30 -8.30
N TRP A 62 -10.38 -20.19 -7.00
CA TRP A 62 -10.59 -18.91 -6.31
C TRP A 62 -9.39 -17.97 -6.50
N LEU A 63 -8.16 -18.47 -6.33
CA LEU A 63 -6.94 -17.69 -6.50
C LEU A 63 -6.78 -17.20 -7.95
N ILE A 64 -7.06 -18.05 -8.93
CA ILE A 64 -7.01 -17.70 -10.36
C ILE A 64 -8.03 -16.60 -10.67
N ASN A 65 -9.26 -16.72 -10.14
CA ASN A 65 -10.30 -15.72 -10.33
C ASN A 65 -9.92 -14.38 -9.67
N LEU A 66 -9.35 -14.42 -8.45
CA LEU A 66 -8.85 -13.24 -7.76
C LEU A 66 -7.75 -12.54 -8.57
N TRP A 67 -6.80 -13.33 -9.12
CA TRP A 67 -5.75 -12.80 -9.98
C TRP A 67 -6.30 -12.15 -11.24
N LYS A 68 -7.27 -12.79 -11.89
CA LYS A 68 -7.93 -12.27 -13.09
C LYS A 68 -8.67 -10.96 -12.83
N GLU A 69 -9.35 -10.83 -11.69
CA GLU A 69 -10.01 -9.58 -11.28
C GLU A 69 -8.98 -8.45 -11.11
N LYS A 70 -7.84 -8.72 -10.47
CA LYS A 70 -6.77 -7.72 -10.28
C LYS A 70 -6.15 -7.28 -11.60
N GLU A 71 -5.83 -8.23 -12.47
CA GLU A 71 -5.26 -7.94 -13.80
C GLU A 71 -6.19 -7.02 -14.60
N GLU A 72 -7.50 -7.24 -14.55
CA GLU A 72 -8.46 -6.40 -15.26
C GLU A 72 -8.59 -5.00 -14.66
N LYS A 73 -8.53 -4.90 -13.32
CA LYS A 73 -8.48 -3.59 -12.64
C LYS A 73 -7.23 -2.81 -13.00
N LEU A 74 -6.06 -3.46 -12.97
CA LEU A 74 -4.80 -2.84 -13.36
C LEU A 74 -4.82 -2.44 -14.84
N ARG A 75 -5.36 -3.28 -15.73
CA ARG A 75 -5.54 -2.96 -17.14
C ARG A 75 -6.39 -1.70 -17.32
N THR A 76 -7.52 -1.62 -16.62
CA THR A 76 -8.39 -0.43 -16.64
C THR A 76 -7.67 0.80 -16.10
N PHE A 77 -6.94 0.67 -14.98
CA PHE A 77 -6.16 1.73 -14.36
C PHE A 77 -5.09 2.30 -15.31
N TYR A 78 -4.31 1.43 -15.96
CA TYR A 78 -3.27 1.85 -16.91
C TYR A 78 -3.80 2.34 -18.25
N SER A 79 -5.03 1.98 -18.61
CA SER A 79 -5.72 2.50 -19.80
C SER A 79 -6.16 3.96 -19.64
N LYS A 80 -6.32 4.45 -18.39
CA LYS A 80 -6.61 5.85 -18.09
C LYS A 80 -5.36 6.72 -18.25
N ASP A 81 -5.55 8.00 -18.58
CA ASP A 81 -4.47 8.97 -18.68
C ASP A 81 -3.75 9.13 -17.33
N PRO A 82 -2.40 9.18 -17.30
CA PRO A 82 -1.60 9.30 -16.07
C PRO A 82 -2.07 10.37 -15.08
N SER A 83 -2.66 11.47 -15.56
CA SER A 83 -3.12 12.58 -14.73
C SER A 83 -4.43 12.34 -13.97
N ILE A 84 -5.18 11.30 -14.33
CA ILE A 84 -6.50 10.96 -13.74
C ILE A 84 -6.60 9.48 -13.32
N ARG A 85 -5.45 8.81 -13.16
CA ARG A 85 -5.44 7.38 -12.81
C ARG A 85 -5.88 7.21 -11.37
N GLU A 86 -7.07 6.68 -11.19
CA GLU A 86 -7.57 6.28 -9.88
C GLU A 86 -8.19 4.88 -9.98
N PHE A 87 -8.04 4.11 -8.91
CA PHE A 87 -8.77 2.86 -8.75
C PHE A 87 -10.24 3.17 -8.50
N ASP A 88 -11.13 2.34 -9.05
CA ASP A 88 -12.56 2.53 -8.84
C ASP A 88 -12.89 2.29 -7.35
N ASN A 89 -13.72 3.18 -6.80
CA ASN A 89 -14.12 3.14 -5.40
C ASN A 89 -14.78 1.80 -5.07
N THR A 90 -14.22 1.12 -4.07
CA THR A 90 -14.83 -0.11 -3.57
C THR A 90 -16.04 0.28 -2.72
N PRO A 91 -17.23 -0.33 -2.89
CA PRO A 91 -18.47 0.11 -2.22
C PRO A 91 -18.39 0.20 -0.68
N GLU A 92 -17.41 -0.46 -0.06
CA GLU A 92 -17.14 -0.43 1.39
C GLU A 92 -15.69 -0.01 1.71
N GLY A 93 -14.96 0.52 0.72
CA GLY A 93 -13.60 0.98 0.87
C GLY A 93 -13.52 2.25 1.70
N LYS A 94 -12.43 2.41 2.44
CA LYS A 94 -12.06 3.70 3.05
C LYS A 94 -10.87 4.24 2.28
N ASP A 95 -11.05 5.43 1.72
CA ASP A 95 -9.98 6.12 1.03
C ASP A 95 -9.14 6.88 2.05
N TYR A 96 -7.85 6.58 2.07
CA TYR A 96 -6.87 7.21 2.95
C TYR A 96 -6.00 8.14 2.12
N GLU A 97 -6.48 9.36 1.93
CA GLU A 97 -5.63 10.43 1.39
C GLU A 97 -4.78 11.02 2.52
N ILE A 98 -3.48 11.20 2.26
CA ILE A 98 -2.60 11.90 3.18
C ILE A 98 -3.05 13.37 3.23
N SER A 99 -3.83 13.70 4.26
CA SER A 99 -4.34 15.07 4.40
C SER A 99 -3.18 16.05 4.62
N LYS A 100 -3.32 17.27 4.08
CA LYS A 100 -2.35 18.36 4.29
C LYS A 100 -2.04 18.63 5.78
N ASN A 101 -2.99 18.32 6.67
CA ASN A 101 -2.83 18.48 8.11
C ASN A 101 -1.76 17.55 8.70
N ILE A 102 -1.58 16.35 8.13
CA ILE A 102 -0.54 15.40 8.55
C ILE A 102 0.84 15.96 8.23
N TYR A 103 1.01 16.54 7.04
CA TYR A 103 2.27 17.15 6.62
C TYR A 103 2.66 18.32 7.52
N VAL A 104 1.72 19.22 7.84
CA VAL A 104 1.96 20.33 8.77
C VAL A 104 2.34 19.81 10.16
N THR A 105 1.64 18.78 10.64
CA THR A 105 1.95 18.16 11.94
C THR A 105 3.36 17.55 11.95
N GLN A 106 3.75 16.85 10.87
CA GLN A 106 5.10 16.31 10.72
C GLN A 106 6.17 17.42 10.72
N MET A 107 5.94 18.53 10.00
CA MET A 107 6.86 19.67 9.98
C MET A 107 7.03 20.30 11.36
N CYS A 108 5.96 20.42 12.16
CA CYS A 108 6.04 20.89 13.54
C CYS A 108 6.87 19.97 14.42
N ILE A 109 6.69 18.65 14.30
CA ILE A 109 7.45 17.66 15.08
C ILE A 109 8.95 17.73 14.71
N ILE A 110 9.28 17.76 13.42
CA ILE A 110 10.67 17.86 12.96
C ILE A 110 11.30 19.17 13.44
N SER A 111 10.59 20.29 13.35
CA SER A 111 11.06 21.59 13.84
C SER A 111 11.31 21.58 15.36
N PHE A 112 10.42 20.94 16.12
CA PHE A 112 10.59 20.81 17.58
C PHE A 112 11.82 19.97 17.95
N TRP A 113 12.03 18.83 17.29
CA TRP A 113 13.18 17.97 17.57
C TRP A 113 14.50 18.57 17.09
N THR A 114 14.52 19.29 15.97
CA THR A 114 15.71 20.01 15.49
C THR A 114 16.11 21.13 16.44
N LEU A 115 15.16 21.92 16.96
CA LEU A 115 15.45 22.94 17.96
C LEU A 115 15.97 22.34 19.27
N THR A 116 15.34 21.27 19.75
CA THR A 116 15.77 20.59 20.97
C THR A 116 17.19 20.06 20.83
N THR A 117 17.51 19.38 19.73
CA THR A 117 18.86 18.86 19.48
C THR A 117 19.91 19.97 19.35
N LEU A 118 19.58 21.11 18.75
CA LEU A 118 20.45 22.28 18.69
C LEU A 118 20.73 22.89 20.08
N ILE A 119 19.71 22.96 20.95
CA ILE A 119 19.86 23.46 22.32
C ILE A 119 20.80 22.55 23.13
N TRP A 120 20.59 21.23 23.04
CA TRP A 120 21.46 20.24 23.70
C TRP A 120 22.88 20.28 23.16
N ALA A 121 23.06 20.39 21.84
CA ALA A 121 24.37 20.52 21.22
C ALA A 121 25.09 21.81 21.69
N TYR A 122 24.39 22.94 21.74
CA TYR A 122 24.95 24.19 22.25
C TYR A 122 25.40 24.06 23.71
N GLY A 123 24.57 23.47 24.58
CA GLY A 123 24.91 23.28 25.99
C GLY A 123 26.01 22.24 26.27
N PHE A 124 26.33 21.36 25.31
CA PHE A 124 27.47 20.45 25.40
C PHE A 124 28.76 21.03 24.81
N LEU A 125 28.66 22.01 23.91
CA LEU A 125 29.76 22.55 23.12
C LEU A 125 30.27 23.91 23.68
N MET A 126 29.46 24.58 24.51
CA MET A 126 29.83 25.66 25.43
C MET A 126 30.04 25.12 26.84
#